data_AF-A0AAV2IEB9-F1
#
_entry.id   AF-A0AAV2IEB9-F1
#
_cell.length_a   1.000
_cell.length_b   1.000
_cell.length_c   1.000
_cell.angle_alpha   90.00
_cell.angle_beta   90.00
_cell.angle_gamma   90.00
#
_symmetry.space_group_name_H-M   'P 1'
#
loop_
_entity.id
_entity.type
_entity.pdbx_description
1 polymer ?
#
loop_
_entity_poly.entity_id
_entity_poly.type
_entity_poly.pdbx_seq_one_letter_code
_entity_poly.pdbx_strand_id
1 'polypeptide(L)'
;MMMMRMMMQTIVVLVTVCLVASWAQQQYVIMTPGVCPDPPTQSNFDIKRFLGIWNVYECFDTPYIFGMTCVQMVFTQEDDQTQYIRMQIRGLRDVEFFGHSIWRSSVEYDGVGTVINSTYPAEWSVLFGGQPEFDRDNVNYYVLSTDYDSFAVVYGCVRPSPIAIKIETAMILTREPNVKPKTLDFLKYNMKSWGIDTKYFNKISAFNC
;
A
#
# COMPACT_ATOMS: atom_id res chain seq x y z
N MET A 1 -47.48 27.03 6.67
CA MET A 1 -46.96 26.81 5.30
C MET A 1 -45.45 27.08 5.19
N MET A 2 -44.93 28.17 5.76
CA MET A 2 -43.49 28.50 5.75
C MET A 2 -42.61 27.47 6.50
N MET A 3 -43.05 27.03 7.67
CA MET A 3 -42.35 26.02 8.49
C MET A 3 -42.19 24.67 7.77
N MET A 4 -43.22 24.25 7.04
CA MET A 4 -43.21 22.99 6.27
C MET A 4 -42.28 23.06 5.04
N ARG A 5 -42.15 24.25 4.43
CA ARG A 5 -41.19 24.50 3.33
C ARG A 5 -39.74 24.48 3.83
N MET A 6 -39.47 25.10 4.97
CA MET A 6 -38.14 25.06 5.60
C MET A 6 -37.74 23.63 5.95
N MET A 7 -38.65 22.88 6.59
CA MET A 7 -38.37 21.49 6.98
C MET A 7 -38.09 20.59 5.76
N MET A 8 -38.83 20.77 4.66
CA MET A 8 -38.61 20.04 3.41
C MET A 8 -37.27 20.42 2.74
N GLN A 9 -36.87 21.69 2.77
CA GLN A 9 -35.57 22.13 2.26
C GLN A 9 -34.41 21.55 3.08
N THR A 10 -34.53 21.53 4.42
CA THR A 10 -33.52 20.93 5.29
C THR A 10 -33.36 19.43 5.04
N ILE A 11 -34.47 18.70 4.85
CA ILE A 11 -34.45 17.27 4.52
C ILE A 11 -33.77 17.04 3.17
N VAL A 12 -34.10 17.84 2.14
CA VAL A 12 -33.47 17.72 0.82
C VAL A 12 -31.96 17.97 0.90
N VAL A 13 -31.52 19.00 1.64
CA VAL A 13 -30.09 19.29 1.85
C VAL A 13 -29.38 18.15 2.60
N LEU A 14 -30.00 17.60 3.65
CA LEU A 14 -29.42 16.48 4.39
C LEU A 14 -29.32 15.22 3.52
N VAL A 15 -30.35 14.92 2.73
CA VAL A 15 -30.35 13.77 1.81
C VAL A 15 -29.31 13.95 0.71
N THR A 16 -29.16 15.14 0.13
CA THR A 16 -28.13 15.37 -0.90
C THR A 16 -26.72 15.31 -0.31
N VAL A 17 -26.49 15.86 0.89
CA VAL A 17 -25.20 15.75 1.58
C VAL A 17 -24.87 14.28 1.90
N CYS A 18 -25.84 13.50 2.39
CA CYS A 18 -25.65 12.07 2.66
C CYS A 18 -25.39 11.28 1.37
N LEU A 19 -26.12 11.56 0.29
CA LEU A 19 -25.88 10.94 -1.00
C LEU A 19 -24.47 11.26 -1.49
N VAL A 20 -24.06 12.53 -1.54
CA VAL A 20 -22.70 12.94 -1.96
C VAL A 20 -21.61 12.31 -1.08
N ALA A 21 -21.81 12.24 0.24
CA ALA A 21 -20.88 11.57 1.15
C ALA A 21 -20.79 10.04 0.89
N SER A 22 -21.89 9.40 0.48
CA SER A 22 -21.88 7.98 0.13
C SER A 22 -21.19 7.66 -1.20
N TRP A 23 -21.13 8.59 -2.16
CA TRP A 23 -20.34 8.42 -3.38
C TRP A 23 -18.83 8.53 -3.15
N ALA A 24 -18.40 9.11 -2.02
CA ALA A 24 -17.01 9.36 -1.68
C ALA A 24 -16.42 8.37 -0.65
N GLN A 25 -16.96 7.15 -0.56
CA GLN A 25 -16.33 6.08 0.25
C GLN A 25 -15.11 5.49 -0.46
N GLN A 26 -14.12 6.32 -0.80
CA GLN A 26 -12.80 5.80 -1.13
C GLN A 26 -12.10 5.49 0.20
N GLN A 27 -11.88 4.19 0.46
CA GLN A 27 -11.18 3.76 1.67
C GLN A 27 -9.69 4.10 1.50
N TYR A 28 -9.23 5.17 2.14
CA TYR A 28 -7.82 5.60 2.15
C TYR A 28 -6.85 4.60 2.81
N VAL A 29 -7.43 3.62 3.54
CA VAL A 29 -6.75 2.55 4.26
C VAL A 29 -7.63 1.31 4.16
N ILE A 30 -7.06 0.16 3.82
CA ILE A 30 -7.80 -1.10 3.80
C ILE A 30 -7.91 -1.63 5.23
N MET A 31 -9.10 -1.49 5.81
CA MET A 31 -9.45 -2.03 7.12
C MET A 31 -10.49 -3.13 6.95
N THR A 32 -10.14 -4.35 7.37
CA THR A 32 -11.04 -5.50 7.26
C THR A 32 -11.20 -6.18 8.64
N PRO A 33 -12.39 -6.72 8.95
CA PRO A 33 -12.57 -7.50 10.17
C PRO A 33 -11.68 -8.75 10.18
N GLY A 34 -11.16 -9.09 11.35
CA GLY A 34 -10.41 -10.34 11.57
C GLY A 34 -8.97 -10.12 12.02
N VAL A 35 -8.13 -11.09 11.66
CA VAL A 35 -6.71 -11.16 12.05
C VAL A 35 -5.83 -11.14 10.82
N CYS A 36 -4.57 -10.71 10.97
CA CYS A 36 -3.60 -10.78 9.89
C CYS A 36 -3.41 -12.23 9.44
N PRO A 37 -3.49 -12.51 8.13
CA PRO A 37 -3.16 -13.82 7.61
C PRO A 37 -1.67 -14.09 7.78
N ASP A 38 -1.30 -15.36 7.71
CA ASP A 38 0.09 -15.83 7.73
C ASP A 38 0.42 -16.43 6.34
N PRO A 39 0.66 -15.58 5.32
CA PRO A 39 0.89 -16.05 3.96
C PRO A 39 2.30 -16.63 3.81
N PRO A 40 2.51 -17.61 2.92
CA PRO A 40 3.85 -18.07 2.60
C PRO A 40 4.67 -16.93 1.97
N THR A 41 5.95 -16.90 2.31
CA THR A 41 6.91 -15.92 1.80
C THR A 41 7.84 -16.52 0.75
N GLN A 42 8.56 -15.65 0.04
CA GLN A 42 9.49 -16.06 -1.02
C GLN A 42 10.53 -17.04 -0.48
N SER A 43 10.55 -18.26 -1.04
CA SER A 43 11.55 -19.26 -0.71
C SER A 43 12.96 -18.85 -1.17
N ASN A 44 13.99 -19.17 -0.37
CA ASN A 44 15.39 -18.84 -0.66
C ASN A 44 15.58 -17.37 -1.02
N PHE A 45 14.97 -16.49 -0.23
CA PHE A 45 14.97 -15.07 -0.51
C PHE A 45 16.38 -14.48 -0.38
N ASP A 46 16.86 -13.88 -1.48
CA ASP A 46 18.12 -13.17 -1.56
C ASP A 46 17.86 -11.67 -1.45
N ILE A 47 18.10 -11.12 -0.25
CA ILE A 47 17.89 -9.71 0.03
C ILE A 47 18.70 -8.81 -0.92
N LYS A 48 19.95 -9.18 -1.25
CA LYS A 48 20.85 -8.34 -2.06
C LYS A 48 20.32 -8.17 -3.47
N ARG A 49 19.75 -9.24 -4.04
CA ARG A 49 19.08 -9.19 -5.35
C ARG A 49 17.75 -8.41 -5.30
N PHE A 50 17.09 -8.39 -4.15
CA PHE A 50 15.83 -7.67 -3.97
C PHE A 50 16.01 -6.15 -3.86
N LEU A 51 17.14 -5.69 -3.32
CA LEU A 51 17.42 -4.26 -3.13
C LEU A 51 17.33 -3.46 -4.45
N GLY A 52 17.31 -2.14 -4.28
CA GLY A 52 17.22 -1.16 -5.35
C GLY A 52 15.81 -0.63 -5.56
N ILE A 53 15.56 -0.16 -6.78
CA ILE A 53 14.34 0.56 -7.13
C ILE A 53 13.30 -0.41 -7.70
N TRP A 54 12.06 -0.22 -7.26
CA TRP A 54 10.87 -0.90 -7.74
C TRP A 54 9.78 0.13 -8.05
N ASN A 55 9.17 0.05 -9.22
CA ASN A 55 7.99 0.85 -9.57
C ASN A 55 6.73 0.15 -9.06
N VAL A 56 5.84 0.90 -8.42
CA VAL A 56 4.54 0.38 -7.97
C VAL A 56 3.61 0.27 -9.18
N TYR A 57 3.24 -0.95 -9.55
CA TYR A 57 2.33 -1.20 -10.67
C TYR A 57 0.86 -1.17 -10.19
N GLU A 58 0.57 -1.92 -9.13
CA GLU A 58 -0.72 -1.90 -8.44
C GLU A 58 -0.50 -1.92 -6.94
N CYS A 59 -1.33 -1.23 -6.17
CA CYS A 59 -1.30 -1.31 -4.72
C CYS A 59 -2.69 -1.20 -4.10
N PHE A 60 -2.79 -1.58 -2.84
CA PHE A 60 -3.93 -1.19 -2.01
C PHE A 60 -3.90 0.32 -1.77
N ASP A 61 -5.07 0.91 -1.52
CA ASP A 61 -5.13 2.30 -1.08
C ASP A 61 -4.45 2.42 0.29
N THR A 62 -3.38 3.22 0.33
CA THR A 62 -2.62 3.49 1.54
C THR A 62 -2.33 5.00 1.65
N PRO A 63 -2.23 5.55 2.87
CA PRO A 63 -2.02 6.99 3.07
C PRO A 63 -0.74 7.52 2.42
N TYR A 64 0.30 6.69 2.31
CA TYR A 64 1.63 7.07 1.77
C TYR A 64 1.69 7.07 0.24
N ILE A 65 0.73 6.44 -0.43
CA ILE A 65 0.68 6.34 -1.91
C ILE A 65 -0.54 7.09 -2.46
N PHE A 66 -1.52 7.41 -1.60
CA PHE A 66 -2.77 8.02 -2.01
C PHE A 66 -2.58 9.28 -2.85
N GLY A 67 -3.22 9.29 -4.02
CA GLY A 67 -3.19 10.41 -4.97
C GLY A 67 -1.83 10.64 -5.63
N MET A 68 -0.89 9.69 -5.53
CA MET A 68 0.42 9.81 -6.17
C MET A 68 0.48 9.06 -7.50
N THR A 69 1.29 9.59 -8.40
CA THR A 69 1.71 8.96 -9.66
C THR A 69 3.22 8.74 -9.64
N CYS A 70 3.73 7.96 -10.58
CA CYS A 70 5.18 7.70 -10.72
C CYS A 70 5.81 7.14 -9.45
N VAL A 71 5.06 6.30 -8.74
CA VAL A 71 5.43 5.85 -7.40
C VAL A 71 6.49 4.77 -7.48
N GLN A 72 7.57 4.98 -6.74
CA GLN A 72 8.69 4.06 -6.60
C GLN A 72 8.92 3.73 -5.13
N MET A 73 9.22 2.46 -4.87
CA MET A 73 9.74 1.99 -3.60
C MET A 73 11.23 1.70 -3.79
N VAL A 74 12.07 2.30 -2.96
CA VAL A 74 13.51 2.12 -2.97
C VAL A 74 13.91 1.41 -1.69
N PHE A 75 14.57 0.26 -1.83
CA PHE A 75 15.08 -0.53 -0.73
C PHE A 75 16.60 -0.46 -0.73
N THR A 76 17.18 -0.02 0.38
CA THR A 76 18.63 0.08 0.55
C THR A 76 19.06 -0.53 1.87
N GLN A 77 20.27 -1.09 1.88
CA GLN A 77 20.90 -1.67 3.06
C GLN A 77 22.27 -1.01 3.20
N GLU A 78 22.57 -0.44 4.37
CA GLU A 78 23.83 0.31 4.58
C GLU A 78 25.04 -0.61 4.70
N ASP A 79 24.88 -1.78 5.32
CA ASP A 79 25.90 -2.81 5.43
C ASP A 79 25.24 -4.19 5.43
N ASP A 80 25.89 -5.17 4.80
CA ASP A 80 25.47 -6.57 4.70
C ASP A 80 25.28 -7.23 6.08
N GLN A 81 25.96 -6.72 7.10
CA GLN A 81 25.85 -7.21 8.48
C GLN A 81 24.65 -6.64 9.24
N THR A 82 24.01 -5.61 8.68
CA THR A 82 22.94 -4.88 9.37
C THR A 82 21.58 -5.46 8.98
N GLN A 83 20.79 -5.86 9.97
CA GLN A 83 19.41 -6.35 9.80
C GLN A 83 18.40 -5.29 9.34
N TYR A 84 18.85 -4.04 9.19
CA TYR A 84 18.02 -2.88 8.86
C TYR A 84 18.02 -2.62 7.35
N ILE A 85 16.83 -2.42 6.81
CA ILE A 85 16.54 -2.09 5.42
C ILE A 85 15.89 -0.72 5.43
N ARG A 86 16.56 0.27 4.86
CA ARG A 86 15.95 1.58 4.63
C ARG A 86 14.97 1.45 3.48
N MET A 87 13.76 1.93 3.70
CA MET A 87 12.67 1.93 2.73
C MET A 87 12.28 3.37 2.44
N GLN A 88 12.18 3.72 1.17
CA GLN A 88 11.81 5.06 0.75
C GLN A 88 10.72 4.94 -0.32
N ILE A 89 9.58 5.57 -0.10
CA ILE A 89 8.52 5.71 -1.10
C ILE A 89 8.64 7.10 -1.68
N ARG A 90 8.80 7.21 -2.99
CA ARG A 90 8.84 8.50 -3.69
C ARG A 90 7.90 8.51 -4.87
N GLY A 91 7.35 9.66 -5.21
CA GLY A 91 6.47 9.83 -6.36
C GLY A 91 6.05 11.27 -6.55
N LEU A 92 5.08 11.48 -7.42
CA LEU A 92 4.58 12.80 -7.79
C LEU A 92 3.14 12.96 -7.31
N ARG A 93 2.79 14.16 -6.86
CA ARG A 93 1.40 14.54 -6.57
C ARG A 93 1.02 15.74 -7.42
N ASP A 94 -0.05 15.57 -8.19
CA ASP A 94 -0.66 16.60 -9.00
C ASP A 94 -1.82 17.24 -8.22
N VAL A 95 -1.87 18.57 -8.21
CA VAL A 95 -3.04 19.33 -7.81
C VAL A 95 -3.77 19.72 -9.08
N GLU A 96 -4.98 19.20 -9.23
CA GLU A 96 -5.80 19.40 -10.42
C GLU A 96 -6.90 20.45 -10.16
N PHE A 97 -7.15 21.28 -11.16
CA PHE A 97 -8.26 22.22 -11.18
C PHE A 97 -8.93 22.18 -12.55
N PHE A 98 -10.25 21.91 -12.58
CA PHE A 98 -11.00 21.66 -13.81
C PHE A 98 -10.38 20.60 -14.76
N GLY A 99 -9.77 19.55 -14.19
CA GLY A 99 -9.15 18.47 -14.97
C GLY A 99 -7.77 18.81 -15.57
N HIS A 100 -7.18 19.94 -15.18
CA HIS A 100 -5.83 20.33 -15.57
C HIS A 100 -4.91 20.35 -14.33
N SER A 101 -3.74 19.71 -14.42
CA SER A 101 -2.71 19.82 -13.38
C SER A 101 -2.19 21.26 -13.37
N ILE A 102 -2.39 21.95 -12.25
CA ILE A 102 -1.94 23.33 -12.05
C ILE A 102 -0.64 23.38 -11.24
N TRP A 103 -0.34 22.32 -10.48
CA TRP A 103 0.86 22.22 -9.70
C TRP A 103 1.24 20.76 -9.49
N ARG A 104 2.53 20.47 -9.60
CA ARG A 104 3.11 19.15 -9.40
C ARG A 104 4.26 19.24 -8.41
N SER A 105 4.29 18.32 -7.46
CA SER A 105 5.38 18.20 -6.50
C SER A 105 5.86 16.77 -6.35
N SER A 106 7.13 16.65 -5.97
CA SER A 106 7.69 15.40 -5.46
C SER A 106 7.26 15.19 -4.01
N VAL A 107 6.84 13.97 -3.69
CA VAL A 107 6.49 13.53 -2.34
C VAL A 107 7.35 12.33 -1.99
N GLU A 108 7.80 12.30 -0.74
CA GLU A 108 8.68 11.27 -0.22
C GLU A 108 8.25 10.85 1.19
N TYR A 109 8.32 9.55 1.46
CA TYR A 109 8.07 8.94 2.75
C TYR A 109 9.15 7.92 3.09
N ASP A 110 9.74 8.06 4.27
CA ASP A 110 10.73 7.12 4.79
C ASP A 110 10.10 6.03 5.66
N GLY A 111 10.75 4.88 5.68
CA GLY A 111 10.47 3.77 6.56
C GLY A 111 11.72 2.93 6.84
N VAL A 112 11.62 2.07 7.84
CA VAL A 112 12.69 1.13 8.19
C VAL A 112 12.08 -0.25 8.35
N GLY A 113 12.61 -1.21 7.60
CA GLY A 113 12.38 -2.64 7.77
C GLY A 113 13.49 -3.27 8.60
N THR A 114 13.13 -4.22 9.45
CA THR A 114 14.07 -5.01 10.25
C THR A 114 13.81 -6.49 10.00
N VAL A 115 14.85 -7.25 9.63
CA VAL A 115 14.77 -8.71 9.54
C VAL A 115 14.85 -9.28 10.96
N ILE A 116 13.72 -9.75 11.50
CA ILE A 116 13.66 -10.26 12.88
C ILE A 116 14.30 -11.66 13.00
N ASN A 117 14.11 -12.50 11.98
CA ASN A 117 14.64 -13.85 11.95
C ASN A 117 15.38 -14.10 10.63
N SER A 118 16.70 -14.28 10.72
CA SER A 118 17.56 -14.52 9.54
C SER A 118 17.24 -15.83 8.80
N THR A 119 16.51 -16.76 9.44
CA THR A 119 15.99 -17.98 8.78
C THR A 119 14.87 -17.66 7.80
N TYR A 120 14.14 -16.56 8.03
CA TYR A 120 13.03 -16.09 7.20
C TYR A 120 13.33 -14.67 6.67
N PRO A 121 14.32 -14.50 5.77
CA PRO A 121 14.78 -13.17 5.35
C PRO A 121 13.75 -12.39 4.51
N ALA A 122 12.64 -13.02 4.10
CA ALA A 122 11.51 -12.40 3.42
C ALA A 122 10.44 -11.82 4.38
N GLU A 123 10.65 -11.92 5.69
CA GLU A 123 9.72 -11.51 6.74
C GLU A 123 10.33 -10.41 7.61
N TRP A 124 9.71 -9.23 7.59
CA TRP A 124 10.24 -8.03 8.19
C TRP A 124 9.26 -7.44 9.21
N SER A 125 9.83 -6.73 10.19
CA SER A 125 9.08 -5.70 10.92
C SER A 125 9.38 -4.35 10.29
N VAL A 126 8.37 -3.73 9.70
CA VAL A 126 8.45 -2.44 9.02
C VAL A 126 7.71 -1.38 9.84
N LEU A 127 8.36 -0.23 9.97
CA LEU A 127 7.74 0.99 10.46
C LEU A 127 7.89 2.09 9.41
N PHE A 128 6.76 2.60 8.93
CA PHE A 128 6.75 3.81 8.09
C PHE A 128 6.62 5.06 8.98
N GLY A 129 7.30 6.14 8.58
CA GLY A 129 7.29 7.41 9.29
C GLY A 129 5.87 7.91 9.58
N GLY A 130 5.61 8.28 10.84
CA GLY A 130 4.30 8.77 11.28
C GLY A 130 3.29 7.69 11.68
N GLN A 131 3.62 6.39 11.58
CA GLN A 131 2.82 5.34 12.22
C GLN A 131 3.11 5.25 13.72
N PRO A 132 2.10 4.99 14.56
CA PRO A 132 2.37 4.57 15.93
C PRO A 132 3.19 3.30 15.89
N GLU A 133 4.09 3.14 16.86
CA GLU A 133 5.01 2.00 16.96
C GLU A 133 4.28 0.73 17.42
N PHE A 134 3.32 0.29 16.61
CA PHE A 134 2.67 -0.97 16.81
C PHE A 134 3.65 -2.06 16.38
N ASP A 135 3.98 -2.91 17.35
CA ASP A 135 4.45 -4.27 17.05
C ASP A 135 5.81 -4.37 16.34
N ARG A 136 6.79 -3.57 16.80
CA ARG A 136 8.18 -3.62 16.30
C ARG A 136 8.87 -4.99 16.49
N ASP A 137 8.38 -5.77 17.44
CA ASP A 137 8.98 -7.07 17.80
C ASP A 137 8.39 -8.24 17.00
N ASN A 138 7.38 -8.00 16.17
CA ASN A 138 6.73 -9.03 15.35
C ASN A 138 6.77 -8.69 13.86
N VAL A 139 6.64 -9.75 13.05
CA VAL A 139 6.60 -9.64 11.59
C VAL A 139 5.28 -9.01 11.17
N ASN A 140 5.35 -7.94 10.39
CA ASN A 140 4.20 -7.23 9.87
C ASN A 140 4.30 -6.94 8.37
N TYR A 141 5.38 -7.36 7.71
CA TYR A 141 5.64 -7.10 6.30
C TYR A 141 6.34 -8.31 5.65
N TYR A 142 5.87 -8.70 4.47
CA TYR A 142 6.18 -9.97 3.85
C TYR A 142 6.52 -9.75 2.37
N VAL A 143 7.66 -10.28 1.92
CA VAL A 143 7.92 -10.46 0.48
C VAL A 143 7.32 -11.79 0.07
N LEU A 144 6.13 -11.75 -0.55
CA LEU A 144 5.36 -12.94 -0.89
C LEU A 144 5.95 -13.71 -2.07
N SER A 145 6.39 -12.98 -3.10
CA SER A 145 6.95 -13.58 -4.30
C SER A 145 7.75 -12.55 -5.09
N THR A 146 8.89 -12.96 -5.66
CA THR A 146 9.66 -12.14 -6.58
C THR A 146 10.53 -13.02 -7.48
N ASP A 147 10.76 -12.57 -8.70
CA ASP A 147 11.81 -13.10 -9.57
C ASP A 147 13.07 -12.22 -9.56
N TYR A 148 13.11 -11.21 -8.68
CA TYR A 148 14.15 -10.19 -8.51
C TYR A 148 14.34 -9.23 -9.70
N ASP A 149 14.09 -9.70 -10.91
CA ASP A 149 14.50 -9.06 -12.15
C ASP A 149 13.34 -8.37 -12.87
N SER A 150 12.08 -8.76 -12.61
CA SER A 150 10.93 -8.19 -13.31
C SER A 150 9.78 -7.80 -12.39
N PHE A 151 9.46 -8.59 -11.36
CA PHE A 151 8.36 -8.34 -10.45
C PHE A 151 8.68 -8.67 -8.98
N ALA A 152 7.94 -8.04 -8.09
CA ALA A 152 7.86 -8.43 -6.69
C ALA A 152 6.44 -8.20 -6.16
N VAL A 153 6.06 -8.94 -5.12
CA VAL A 153 4.82 -8.75 -4.38
C VAL A 153 5.18 -8.61 -2.91
N VAL A 154 4.79 -7.49 -2.33
CA VAL A 154 4.97 -7.19 -0.91
C VAL A 154 3.62 -6.98 -0.25
N TYR A 155 3.47 -7.47 0.97
CA TYR A 155 2.24 -7.39 1.75
C TYR A 155 2.56 -6.97 3.18
N GLY A 156 1.82 -6.02 3.71
CA GLY A 156 1.91 -5.60 5.10
C GLY A 156 0.58 -5.77 5.81
N CYS A 157 0.61 -6.21 7.06
CA CYS A 157 -0.58 -6.30 7.89
C CYS A 157 -0.26 -5.98 9.35
N VAL A 158 -1.04 -5.06 9.93
CA VAL A 158 -0.99 -4.78 11.36
C VAL A 158 -2.38 -4.93 11.96
N ARG A 159 -2.43 -5.43 13.19
CA ARG A 159 -3.67 -5.54 13.97
C ARG A 159 -3.51 -4.78 15.29
N PRO A 160 -4.11 -3.59 15.43
CA PRO A 160 -4.13 -2.89 16.69
C PRO A 160 -4.87 -3.70 17.77
N SER A 161 -4.15 -4.20 18.78
CA SER A 161 -4.76 -4.85 19.94
C SER A 161 -5.50 -3.81 20.80
N PRO A 162 -6.72 -4.09 21.32
CA PRO A 162 -7.47 -5.35 21.32
C PRO A 162 -8.51 -5.48 20.19
N ILE A 163 -8.45 -4.65 19.15
CA ILE A 163 -9.49 -4.53 18.13
C ILE A 163 -9.44 -5.74 17.17
N ALA A 164 -10.61 -6.26 16.76
CA ALA A 164 -10.74 -7.33 15.77
C ALA A 164 -10.77 -6.78 14.33
N ILE A 165 -9.90 -5.82 14.03
CA ILE A 165 -9.75 -5.19 12.72
C ILE A 165 -8.27 -5.24 12.37
N LYS A 166 -7.97 -5.71 11.16
CA LYS A 166 -6.64 -5.63 10.56
C LYS A 166 -6.56 -4.48 9.56
N ILE A 167 -5.38 -3.91 9.45
CA ILE A 167 -5.02 -2.88 8.47
C ILE A 167 -4.06 -3.54 7.50
N GLU A 168 -4.39 -3.49 6.21
CA GLU A 168 -3.68 -4.21 5.17
C GLU A 168 -3.09 -3.25 4.13
N THR A 169 -1.88 -3.57 3.70
CA THR A 169 -1.23 -2.93 2.55
C THR A 169 -0.71 -4.03 1.64
N ALA A 170 -0.77 -3.83 0.33
CA ALA A 170 -0.19 -4.75 -0.63
C ALA A 170 0.28 -3.96 -1.83
N MET A 171 1.44 -4.32 -2.39
CA MET A 171 1.97 -3.72 -3.60
C MET A 171 2.49 -4.80 -4.53
N ILE A 172 2.10 -4.68 -5.80
CA ILE A 172 2.70 -5.41 -6.92
C ILE A 172 3.67 -4.45 -7.58
N LEU A 173 4.92 -4.86 -7.59
CA LEU A 173 6.08 -4.08 -7.95
C LEU A 173 6.69 -4.58 -9.25
N THR A 174 7.33 -3.67 -9.99
CA THR A 174 7.94 -3.95 -11.29
C THR A 174 9.28 -3.25 -11.43
N ARG A 175 10.28 -3.87 -12.06
CA ARG A 175 11.57 -3.20 -12.31
C ARG A 175 11.44 -2.09 -13.36
N GLU A 176 10.58 -2.27 -14.34
CA GLU A 176 10.28 -1.29 -15.39
C GLU A 176 8.91 -0.62 -15.18
N PRO A 177 8.78 0.71 -15.36
CA PRO A 177 7.53 1.41 -15.16
C PRO A 177 6.46 0.98 -16.18
N ASN A 178 5.20 0.90 -15.74
CA ASN A 178 4.03 0.51 -16.54
C ASN A 178 4.08 -0.88 -17.21
N VAL A 179 5.04 -1.74 -16.87
CA VAL A 179 5.11 -3.10 -17.42
C VAL A 179 4.24 -4.04 -16.58
N LYS A 180 3.18 -4.59 -17.19
CA LYS A 180 2.34 -5.59 -16.52
C LYS A 180 3.16 -6.87 -16.25
N PRO A 181 3.24 -7.38 -15.01
CA PRO A 181 3.83 -8.68 -14.74
C PRO A 181 3.15 -9.78 -15.54
N LYS A 182 3.91 -10.65 -16.22
CA LYS A 182 3.35 -11.79 -16.97
C LYS A 182 2.57 -12.75 -16.08
N THR A 183 2.93 -12.81 -14.80
CA THR A 183 2.36 -13.68 -13.76
C THR A 183 1.25 -13.00 -12.96
N LEU A 184 0.78 -11.80 -13.32
CA LEU A 184 -0.13 -10.99 -12.50
C LEU A 184 -1.37 -11.75 -12.01
N ASP A 185 -2.04 -12.47 -12.90
CA ASP A 185 -3.29 -13.16 -12.57
C ASP A 185 -3.03 -14.33 -11.60
N PHE A 186 -1.90 -15.02 -11.75
CA PHE A 186 -1.46 -16.08 -10.85
C PHE A 186 -1.06 -15.54 -9.46
N LEU A 187 -0.33 -14.42 -9.42
CA LEU A 187 0.03 -13.74 -8.17
C LEU A 187 -1.22 -13.33 -7.38
N LYS A 188 -2.22 -12.76 -8.07
CA LYS A 188 -3.49 -12.38 -7.43
C LYS A 188 -4.29 -13.60 -6.97
N TYR A 189 -4.32 -14.67 -7.76
CA TYR A 189 -4.97 -15.91 -7.36
C TYR A 189 -4.38 -16.48 -6.06
N ASN A 190 -3.05 -16.55 -5.97
CA ASN A 190 -2.36 -17.03 -4.78
C ASN A 190 -2.63 -16.15 -3.55
N MET A 191 -2.52 -14.82 -3.68
CA MET A 191 -2.86 -13.89 -2.60
C MET A 191 -4.28 -14.10 -2.06
N LYS A 192 -5.25 -14.27 -2.97
CA LYS A 192 -6.63 -14.56 -2.57
C LYS A 192 -6.75 -15.87 -1.79
N SER A 193 -6.01 -16.90 -2.19
CA SER A 193 -5.99 -18.18 -1.47
C SER A 193 -5.38 -18.09 -0.08
N TRP A 194 -4.52 -17.09 0.17
CA TRP A 194 -3.89 -16.80 1.46
C TRP A 194 -4.67 -15.80 2.32
N GLY A 195 -5.90 -15.44 1.92
CA GLY A 195 -6.75 -14.53 2.69
C GLY A 195 -6.48 -13.03 2.46
N ILE A 196 -5.77 -12.69 1.37
CA ILE A 196 -5.53 -11.31 0.93
C ILE A 196 -6.51 -10.98 -0.20
N ASP A 197 -7.48 -10.09 0.07
CA ASP A 197 -8.52 -9.77 -0.91
C ASP A 197 -7.99 -8.84 -2.02
N THR A 198 -7.76 -9.41 -3.19
CA THR A 198 -7.15 -8.70 -4.32
C THR A 198 -8.07 -7.68 -4.99
N LYS A 199 -9.33 -7.56 -4.57
CA LYS A 199 -10.23 -6.52 -5.10
C LYS A 199 -9.79 -5.10 -4.73
N TYR A 200 -8.95 -4.97 -3.70
CA TYR A 200 -8.45 -3.68 -3.22
C TYR A 200 -7.25 -3.15 -4.04
N PHE A 201 -6.74 -3.91 -5.01
CA PHE A 201 -5.66 -3.43 -5.87
C PHE A 201 -6.16 -2.36 -6.85
N ASN A 202 -5.57 -1.18 -6.77
CA ASN A 202 -5.70 -0.08 -7.69
C ASN A 202 -4.42 0.11 -8.49
N LYS A 203 -4.55 0.40 -9.78
CA LYS A 203 -3.40 0.65 -10.65
C LYS A 203 -2.81 2.03 -10.38
N ILE A 204 -1.48 2.09 -10.27
CA ILE A 204 -0.75 3.36 -10.15
C ILE A 204 -0.28 3.78 -11.54
N SER A 205 -0.54 5.05 -11.89
CA SER A 205 -0.06 5.61 -13.15
C SER A 205 1.43 5.92 -13.03
N ALA A 206 2.23 5.42 -13.97
CA ALA A 206 3.61 5.85 -14.16
C ALA A 206 3.82 6.53 -15.54
N PHE A 207 2.78 7.23 -16.03
CA PHE A 207 2.89 8.04 -17.25
C PHE A 207 3.27 9.47 -16.93
N ASN A 208 4.06 10.10 -17.80
CA ASN A 208 4.53 11.49 -17.66
C ASN A 208 5.23 11.77 -16.32
N CYS A 209 6.10 10.83 -15.93
CA CYS A 209 7.20 11.04 -15.01
C CYS A 209 8.33 11.75 -15.78
#